data_AF-A0A0D0B2D3-F1
#
_entry.id   AF-A0A0D0B2D3-F1
#
_cell.length_a   1.000
_cell.length_b   1.000
_cell.length_c   1.000
_cell.angle_alpha   90.00
_cell.angle_beta   90.00
_cell.angle_gamma   90.00
#
_symmetry.space_group_name_H-M   'P 1'
#
loop_
_entity.id
_entity.type
_entity.pdbx_description
1 polymer ?
#
loop_
_entity_poly.entity_id
_entity_poly.type
_entity_poly.pdbx_seq_one_letter_code
_entity_poly.pdbx_strand_id
1 'polypeptide(L)'
;GLLTETVLTLLRGGNIDRLELGPTMCEEDGLNLHSSNVLRVFSRPGYYSTLKELVLNGAHLQRDFDLIHIQQLPNLERLHLEGADIGNEAVFLLVTLKEKLHYLNLAHNPKIDDDAIPAILLLAKLEYLSIQATGIDMPGFRRLAAVIYTEDRIIDIEIPFRCEKYIDNLHKQYLVDPTVPLITDPSACPLLSNAALMRNLEAHADINPSIVATGTRLEMIERLKKLLERRHMDLVVRSMICGE
;
A
#
# COMPACT_ATOMS: atom_id res chain seq x y z
N GLY A 1 -7.45 5.74 30.19
CA GLY A 1 -8.32 6.88 30.57
C GLY A 1 -8.27 7.90 29.46
N LEU A 2 -9.35 8.67 29.25
CA LEU A 2 -9.45 9.65 28.16
C LEU A 2 -8.29 10.66 28.21
N LEU A 3 -7.47 10.69 27.16
CA LEU A 3 -6.29 11.56 27.06
C LEU A 3 -6.65 12.90 26.39
N THR A 4 -7.14 13.85 27.18
CA THR A 4 -7.47 15.20 26.70
C THR A 4 -6.21 15.99 26.34
N GLU A 5 -6.34 17.07 25.56
CA GLU A 5 -5.23 17.99 25.24
C GLU A 5 -4.53 18.50 26.51
N THR A 6 -5.28 18.77 27.58
CA THR A 6 -4.72 19.20 28.87
C THR A 6 -3.84 18.14 29.49
N VAL A 7 -4.30 16.88 29.52
CA VAL A 7 -3.53 15.75 30.06
C VAL A 7 -2.28 15.53 29.22
N LEU A 8 -2.40 15.53 27.90
CA LEU A 8 -1.26 15.40 27.00
C LEU A 8 -0.25 16.55 27.15
N THR A 9 -0.74 17.76 27.42
CA THR A 9 0.15 18.89 27.69
C THR A 9 0.89 18.72 29.02
N LEU A 10 0.29 18.12 30.04
CA LEU A 10 0.97 17.81 31.31
C LEU A 10 2.04 16.72 31.12
N LEU A 11 1.76 15.73 30.27
CA LEU A 11 2.65 14.60 29.98
C LEU A 11 3.77 14.92 28.97
N ARG A 12 3.77 16.12 28.37
CA ARG A 12 4.65 16.56 27.27
C ARG A 12 6.14 16.25 27.40
N GLY A 13 6.67 16.24 28.62
CA GLY A 13 8.10 16.07 28.91
C GLY A 13 8.40 14.75 29.61
N GLY A 14 7.40 13.86 29.73
CA GLY A 14 7.59 12.52 30.24
C GLY A 14 8.40 11.67 29.28
N ASN A 15 9.08 10.64 29.81
CA ASN A 15 9.72 9.62 29.01
C ASN A 15 8.66 8.61 28.53
N ILE A 16 7.88 9.04 27.53
CA ILE A 16 6.80 8.27 26.93
C ILE A 16 7.32 7.80 25.57
N ASP A 17 7.46 6.50 25.39
CA ASP A 17 7.89 5.85 24.15
C ASP A 17 6.70 5.39 23.30
N ARG A 18 5.56 5.07 23.94
CA ARG A 18 4.32 4.64 23.29
C ARG A 18 3.12 5.41 23.82
N LEU A 19 2.25 5.85 22.91
CA LEU A 19 1.02 6.56 23.25
C LEU A 19 -0.15 6.08 22.40
N GLU A 20 -1.27 5.73 23.05
CA GLU A 20 -2.48 5.26 22.40
C GLU A 20 -3.63 6.26 22.61
N LEU A 21 -4.13 6.83 21.52
CA LEU A 21 -5.21 7.83 21.51
C LEU A 21 -6.48 7.35 20.82
N GLY A 22 -6.44 6.22 20.10
CA GLY A 22 -7.59 5.65 19.38
C GLY A 22 -8.90 5.70 20.17
N PRO A 23 -9.00 5.02 21.33
CA PRO A 23 -10.22 5.02 22.16
C PRO A 23 -10.66 6.42 22.62
N THR A 24 -9.72 7.37 22.77
CA THR A 24 -10.05 8.75 23.17
C THR A 24 -10.70 9.54 22.03
N MET A 25 -10.49 9.11 20.79
CA MET A 25 -10.95 9.78 19.57
C MET A 25 -12.14 9.06 18.91
N CYS A 26 -12.66 7.99 19.52
CA CYS A 26 -13.76 7.16 19.01
C CYS A 26 -15.15 7.46 19.61
N GLU A 27 -15.26 8.11 20.78
CA GLU A 27 -16.55 8.16 21.52
C GLU A 27 -17.60 9.09 20.87
N GLU A 28 -18.63 8.51 20.25
CA GLU A 28 -19.81 9.21 19.71
C GLU A 28 -20.74 9.80 20.79
N ASP A 29 -20.69 9.30 22.04
CA ASP A 29 -21.76 9.48 23.04
C ASP A 29 -21.49 10.46 24.20
N GLY A 30 -20.61 11.46 24.08
CA GLY A 30 -20.71 12.57 25.06
C GLY A 30 -19.67 13.66 25.10
N LEU A 31 -18.47 13.46 24.56
CA LEU A 31 -17.45 14.50 24.52
C LEU A 31 -16.62 14.29 23.24
N ASN A 32 -17.16 14.70 22.09
CA ASN A 32 -16.39 14.83 20.85
C ASN A 32 -15.21 15.79 21.08
N LEU A 33 -14.13 15.30 21.68
CA LEU A 33 -12.85 15.98 21.72
C LEU A 33 -12.40 15.98 20.26
N HIS A 34 -12.62 17.10 19.59
CA HIS A 34 -12.23 17.27 18.19
C HIS A 34 -10.82 16.69 18.00
N SER A 35 -10.70 15.65 17.19
CA SER A 35 -9.47 14.88 16.98
C SER A 35 -8.28 15.80 16.63
N SER A 36 -8.56 16.88 15.89
CA SER A 36 -7.64 17.98 15.62
C SER A 36 -7.05 18.64 16.87
N ASN A 37 -7.81 18.85 17.95
CA ASN A 37 -7.32 19.50 19.16
C ASN A 37 -6.33 18.61 19.94
N VAL A 38 -6.56 17.30 19.95
CA VAL A 38 -5.70 16.37 20.68
C VAL A 38 -4.32 16.27 20.01
N LEU A 39 -4.28 16.19 18.67
CA LEU A 39 -3.01 16.03 17.95
C LEU A 39 -2.14 17.30 17.95
N ARG A 40 -2.71 18.49 18.12
CA ARG A 40 -1.97 19.78 18.13
C ARG A 40 -0.84 19.84 19.15
N VAL A 41 -0.93 19.08 20.23
CA VAL A 41 0.14 18.98 21.23
C VAL A 41 1.46 18.51 20.62
N PHE A 42 1.42 17.67 19.59
CA PHE A 42 2.60 17.12 18.90
C PHE A 42 3.29 18.12 17.97
N SER A 43 2.62 19.23 17.62
CA SER A 43 3.25 20.30 16.82
C SER A 43 4.21 21.19 17.60
N ARG A 44 4.24 21.06 18.94
CA ARG A 44 5.07 21.90 19.79
C ARG A 44 6.51 21.34 19.83
N PRO A 45 7.53 22.13 19.47
CA PRO A 45 8.91 21.68 19.50
C PRO A 45 9.32 21.18 20.89
N GLY A 46 10.01 20.04 20.92
CA GLY A 46 10.53 19.44 22.16
C GLY A 46 9.49 18.69 23.00
N TYR A 47 8.22 18.69 22.61
CA TYR A 47 7.21 17.85 23.26
C TYR A 47 7.32 16.43 22.71
N TYR A 48 7.12 15.42 23.58
CA TYR A 48 7.14 14.00 23.19
C TYR A 48 8.43 13.59 22.44
N SER A 49 9.57 14.12 22.89
CA SER A 49 10.87 13.88 22.24
C SER A 49 11.31 12.42 22.29
N THR A 50 10.78 11.61 23.21
CA THR A 50 11.09 10.17 23.33
C THR A 50 10.05 9.26 22.67
N LEU A 51 8.98 9.83 22.11
CA LEU A 51 7.87 9.06 21.55
C LEU A 51 8.28 8.36 20.25
N LYS A 52 8.13 7.04 20.24
CA LYS A 52 8.48 6.14 19.13
C LYS A 52 7.25 5.50 18.49
N GLU A 53 6.19 5.28 19.26
CA GLU A 53 4.97 4.65 18.77
C GLU A 53 3.73 5.49 19.09
N LEU A 54 2.94 5.78 18.06
CA LEU A 54 1.66 6.47 18.18
C LEU A 54 0.55 5.58 17.60
N VAL A 55 -0.43 5.26 18.44
CA VAL A 55 -1.58 4.41 18.08
C VAL A 55 -2.83 5.28 17.99
N LEU A 56 -3.34 5.44 16.77
CA LEU A 56 -4.55 6.19 16.42
C LEU A 56 -5.62 5.28 15.79
N ASN A 57 -5.59 3.98 16.10
CA ASN A 57 -6.57 3.02 15.58
C ASN A 57 -8.00 3.42 15.96
N GLY A 58 -8.91 3.42 14.98
CA GLY A 58 -10.29 3.86 15.11
C GLY A 58 -10.45 5.36 15.34
N ALA A 59 -9.36 6.14 15.42
CA ALA A 59 -9.48 7.57 15.65
C ALA A 59 -10.18 8.21 14.45
N HIS A 60 -11.41 8.70 14.64
CA HIS A 60 -12.15 9.37 13.58
C HIS A 60 -11.54 10.76 13.32
N LEU A 61 -10.56 10.81 12.43
CA LEU A 61 -9.96 12.05 11.97
C LEU A 61 -10.99 12.78 11.10
N GLN A 62 -11.32 14.01 11.47
CA GLN A 62 -12.33 14.78 10.74
C GLN A 62 -11.83 15.18 9.35
N ARG A 63 -10.51 15.35 9.22
CA ARG A 63 -9.82 15.67 7.97
C ARG A 63 -8.43 15.03 7.96
N ASP A 64 -8.01 14.57 6.79
CA ASP A 64 -6.64 14.11 6.53
C ASP A 64 -5.57 15.09 7.02
N PHE A 65 -5.83 16.39 6.89
CA PHE A 65 -4.91 17.46 7.28
C PHE A 65 -4.57 17.46 8.79
N ASP A 66 -5.40 16.85 9.63
CA ASP A 66 -5.14 16.81 11.08
C ASP A 66 -3.85 16.01 11.41
N LEU A 67 -3.38 15.15 10.50
CA LEU A 67 -2.07 14.46 10.62
C LEU A 67 -0.85 15.38 10.43
N ILE A 68 -1.02 16.63 9.98
CA ILE A 68 0.10 17.58 9.94
C ILE A 68 0.76 17.74 11.32
N HIS A 69 -0.01 17.53 12.38
CA HIS A 69 0.45 17.78 13.73
C HIS A 69 1.47 16.75 14.23
N ILE A 70 1.53 15.55 13.66
CA ILE A 70 2.46 14.48 14.07
C ILE A 70 3.81 14.54 13.33
N GLN A 71 3.93 15.37 12.29
CA GLN A 71 5.15 15.48 11.46
C GLN A 71 6.39 15.95 12.25
N GLN A 72 6.18 16.68 13.36
CA GLN A 72 7.25 17.23 14.19
C GLN A 72 7.77 16.24 15.24
N LEU A 73 7.20 15.04 15.34
CA LEU A 73 7.67 14.03 16.28
C LEU A 73 9.07 13.54 15.86
N PRO A 74 10.12 13.78 16.66
CA PRO A 74 11.50 13.60 16.21
C PRO A 74 11.92 12.14 16.06
N ASN A 75 11.26 11.23 16.79
CA ASN A 75 11.65 9.83 16.89
C ASN A 75 10.50 8.85 16.60
N LEU A 76 9.43 9.30 15.91
CA LEU A 76 8.29 8.43 15.61
C LEU A 76 8.68 7.37 14.59
N GLU A 77 8.69 6.11 15.04
CA GLU A 77 9.11 4.93 14.30
C GLU A 77 7.92 4.06 13.87
N ARG A 78 6.84 4.06 14.67
CA ARG A 78 5.66 3.20 14.49
C ARG A 78 4.38 4.02 14.53
N LEU A 79 3.58 3.92 13.49
CA LEU A 79 2.30 4.63 13.38
C LEU A 79 1.18 3.67 13.02
N HIS A 80 0.15 3.65 13.86
CA HIS A 80 -1.05 2.84 13.63
C HIS A 80 -2.24 3.77 13.36
N LEU A 81 -2.81 3.66 12.16
CA LEU A 81 -3.93 4.46 11.64
C LEU A 81 -5.07 3.56 11.15
N GLU A 82 -5.20 2.37 11.72
CA GLU A 82 -6.22 1.42 11.29
C GLU A 82 -7.61 2.01 11.48
N GLY A 83 -8.44 2.07 10.44
CA GLY A 83 -9.80 2.57 10.52
C GLY A 83 -9.92 4.03 10.98
N ALA A 84 -8.95 4.89 10.64
CA ALA A 84 -8.93 6.29 11.05
C ALA A 84 -9.79 7.24 10.16
N ASP A 85 -10.52 6.69 9.20
CA ASP A 85 -11.35 7.39 8.20
C ASP A 85 -10.58 8.38 7.29
N ILE A 86 -9.31 8.05 6.98
CA ILE A 86 -8.41 8.90 6.18
C ILE A 86 -8.33 8.50 4.70
N GLY A 87 -7.92 9.46 3.84
CA GLY A 87 -7.69 9.28 2.41
C GLY A 87 -6.21 9.38 1.98
N ASN A 88 -5.99 9.54 0.67
CA ASN A 88 -4.65 9.59 0.09
C ASN A 88 -3.84 10.79 0.59
N GLU A 89 -4.47 11.94 0.78
CA GLU A 89 -3.84 13.17 1.25
C GLU A 89 -3.18 12.98 2.62
N ALA A 90 -3.81 12.22 3.51
CA ALA A 90 -3.22 11.84 4.79
C ALA A 90 -1.89 11.09 4.61
N VAL A 91 -1.83 10.13 3.68
CA VAL A 91 -0.61 9.36 3.39
C VAL A 91 0.50 10.26 2.84
N PHE A 92 0.17 11.25 2.01
CA PHE A 92 1.14 12.24 1.54
C PHE A 92 1.75 13.08 2.67
N LEU A 93 0.97 13.42 3.71
CA LEU A 93 1.48 14.14 4.87
C LEU A 93 2.50 13.31 5.67
N LEU A 94 2.40 11.98 5.63
CA LEU A 94 3.32 11.07 6.34
C LEU A 94 4.72 11.01 5.70
N VAL A 95 4.88 11.45 4.44
CA VAL A 95 6.19 11.45 3.74
C VAL A 95 7.25 12.25 4.50
N THR A 96 6.85 13.24 5.29
CA THR A 96 7.75 14.01 6.17
C THR A 96 8.46 13.13 7.22
N LEU A 97 7.90 11.96 7.54
CA LEU A 97 8.42 10.99 8.50
C LEU A 97 9.29 9.89 7.84
N LYS A 98 9.56 9.97 6.53
CA LYS A 98 10.29 8.95 5.74
C LYS A 98 11.64 8.51 6.31
N GLU A 99 12.31 9.38 7.07
CA GLU A 99 13.62 9.09 7.66
C GLU A 99 13.53 8.28 8.95
N LYS A 100 12.33 8.15 9.53
CA LYS A 100 12.11 7.64 10.89
C LYS A 100 11.12 6.48 10.93
N LEU A 101 10.13 6.48 10.04
CA LEU A 101 9.03 5.52 10.08
C LEU A 101 9.46 4.16 9.51
N HIS A 102 9.33 3.12 10.32
CA HIS A 102 9.64 1.73 9.96
C HIS A 102 8.38 0.85 9.96
N TYR A 103 7.33 1.25 10.70
CA TYR A 103 6.07 0.52 10.78
C TYR A 103 4.90 1.45 10.48
N LEU A 104 4.07 1.07 9.52
CA LEU A 104 2.87 1.81 9.16
C LEU A 104 1.68 0.87 8.96
N ASN A 105 0.64 1.03 9.77
CA ASN A 105 -0.63 0.34 9.57
C ASN A 105 -1.68 1.35 9.07
N LEU A 106 -2.11 1.18 7.81
CA LEU A 106 -3.17 1.95 7.14
C LEU A 106 -4.44 1.12 6.91
N ALA A 107 -4.54 -0.06 7.53
CA ALA A 107 -5.64 -0.97 7.27
C ALA A 107 -7.01 -0.34 7.54
N HIS A 108 -8.04 -0.84 6.87
CA HIS A 108 -9.43 -0.38 7.08
C HIS A 108 -9.67 1.11 6.75
N ASN A 109 -8.88 1.71 5.86
CA ASN A 109 -9.12 3.05 5.30
C ASN A 109 -9.48 2.94 3.81
N PRO A 110 -10.77 2.77 3.45
CA PRO A 110 -11.17 2.48 2.07
C PRO A 110 -10.99 3.65 1.09
N LYS A 111 -10.77 4.88 1.60
CA LYS A 111 -10.49 6.08 0.79
C LYS A 111 -9.02 6.15 0.33
N ILE A 112 -8.14 5.30 0.86
CA ILE A 112 -6.76 5.18 0.39
C ILE A 112 -6.76 4.25 -0.82
N ASP A 113 -6.33 4.73 -1.97
CA ASP A 113 -6.30 3.96 -3.22
C ASP A 113 -4.93 4.02 -3.92
N ASP A 114 -4.91 3.60 -5.19
CA ASP A 114 -3.73 3.54 -6.05
C ASP A 114 -2.95 4.87 -6.17
N ASP A 115 -3.56 6.02 -5.86
CA ASP A 115 -2.93 7.34 -5.87
C ASP A 115 -2.06 7.61 -4.64
N ALA A 116 -2.20 6.82 -3.55
CA ALA A 116 -1.29 6.89 -2.40
C ALA A 116 0.06 6.20 -2.63
N ILE A 117 0.17 5.33 -3.65
CA ILE A 117 1.39 4.53 -3.90
C ILE A 117 2.67 5.37 -4.02
N PRO A 118 2.71 6.50 -4.74
CA PRO A 118 3.90 7.36 -4.79
C PRO A 118 4.35 7.84 -3.41
N ALA A 119 3.42 8.18 -2.51
CA ALA A 119 3.73 8.60 -1.14
C ALA A 119 4.30 7.44 -0.31
N ILE A 120 3.69 6.25 -0.41
CA ILE A 120 4.16 5.04 0.29
C ILE A 120 5.58 4.67 -0.15
N LEU A 121 5.88 4.78 -1.44
CA LEU A 121 7.22 4.47 -1.98
C LEU A 121 8.31 5.39 -1.42
N LEU A 122 7.99 6.65 -1.12
CA LEU A 122 8.94 7.59 -0.50
C LEU A 122 9.28 7.23 0.96
N LEU A 123 8.48 6.41 1.63
CA LEU A 123 8.76 5.86 2.96
C LEU A 123 9.70 4.65 2.83
N ALA A 124 10.92 4.90 2.34
CA ALA A 124 11.87 3.86 1.96
C ALA A 124 12.34 2.95 3.11
N LYS A 125 12.25 3.43 4.37
CA LYS A 125 12.65 2.69 5.57
C LYS A 125 11.56 1.81 6.17
N LEU A 126 10.37 1.73 5.56
CA LEU A 126 9.33 0.83 6.04
C LEU A 126 9.78 -0.62 5.96
N GLU A 127 9.71 -1.29 7.11
CA GLU A 127 9.90 -2.73 7.31
C GLU A 127 8.56 -3.45 7.46
N TYR A 128 7.49 -2.73 7.80
CA TYR A 128 6.13 -3.24 7.85
C TYR A 128 5.13 -2.24 7.26
N LEU A 129 4.23 -2.72 6.41
CA LEU A 129 3.12 -1.97 5.85
C LEU A 129 1.85 -2.82 5.80
N SER A 130 0.81 -2.41 6.53
CA SER A 130 -0.53 -2.96 6.31
C SER A 130 -1.39 -2.00 5.50
N ILE A 131 -1.88 -2.49 4.36
CA ILE A 131 -2.85 -1.81 3.47
C ILE A 131 -4.11 -2.66 3.31
N GLN A 132 -4.39 -3.57 4.25
CA GLN A 132 -5.61 -4.38 4.24
C GLN A 132 -6.86 -3.49 4.19
N ALA A 133 -7.89 -3.94 3.49
CA ALA A 133 -9.17 -3.23 3.38
C ALA A 133 -9.06 -1.74 2.95
N THR A 134 -7.99 -1.37 2.24
CA THR A 134 -7.90 -0.12 1.48
C THR A 134 -8.51 -0.28 0.08
N GLY A 135 -8.62 0.82 -0.66
CA GLY A 135 -8.99 0.88 -2.08
C GLY A 135 -7.83 0.64 -3.05
N ILE A 136 -6.63 0.27 -2.56
CA ILE A 136 -5.50 -0.11 -3.44
C ILE A 136 -5.85 -1.41 -4.16
N ASP A 137 -5.70 -1.43 -5.47
CA ASP A 137 -5.98 -2.58 -6.31
C ASP A 137 -4.69 -3.12 -6.96
N MET A 138 -4.81 -4.21 -7.74
CA MET A 138 -3.69 -4.84 -8.43
C MET A 138 -2.82 -3.88 -9.27
N PRO A 139 -3.33 -2.84 -9.97
CA PRO A 139 -2.47 -1.91 -10.71
C PRO A 139 -1.52 -1.13 -9.79
N GLY A 140 -2.02 -0.50 -8.71
CA GLY A 140 -1.19 0.19 -7.73
C GLY A 140 -0.26 -0.75 -7.00
N PHE A 141 -0.74 -1.93 -6.62
CA PHE A 141 0.08 -2.89 -5.91
C PHE A 141 1.22 -3.47 -6.77
N ARG A 142 1.00 -3.71 -8.08
CA ARG A 142 2.09 -4.04 -9.01
C ARG A 142 3.16 -2.94 -9.06
N ARG A 143 2.77 -1.66 -9.08
CA ARG A 143 3.73 -0.54 -9.06
C ARG A 143 4.56 -0.55 -7.77
N LEU A 144 3.91 -0.76 -6.63
CA LEU A 144 4.57 -0.89 -5.33
C LEU A 144 5.59 -2.04 -5.34
N ALA A 145 5.14 -3.23 -5.71
CA ALA A 145 5.97 -4.45 -5.73
C ALA A 145 7.17 -4.34 -6.67
N ALA A 146 6.99 -3.75 -7.86
CA ALA A 146 8.10 -3.58 -8.79
C ALA A 146 9.21 -2.69 -8.23
N VAL A 147 8.86 -1.57 -7.57
CA VAL A 147 9.88 -0.69 -6.98
C VAL A 147 10.57 -1.37 -5.80
N ILE A 148 9.80 -1.99 -4.90
CA ILE A 148 10.33 -2.78 -3.77
C ILE A 148 11.32 -3.83 -4.27
N TYR A 149 10.94 -4.58 -5.31
CA TYR A 149 11.80 -5.60 -5.91
C TYR A 149 13.06 -5.01 -6.54
N THR A 150 12.95 -3.91 -7.30
CA THR A 150 14.12 -3.29 -7.93
C THR A 150 15.08 -2.62 -6.95
N GLU A 151 14.58 -2.18 -5.80
CA GLU A 151 15.36 -1.54 -4.74
C GLU A 151 15.82 -2.52 -3.66
N ASP A 152 15.52 -3.82 -3.80
CA ASP A 152 15.85 -4.88 -2.82
C ASP A 152 15.38 -4.55 -1.39
N ARG A 153 14.17 -3.99 -1.29
CA ARG A 153 13.59 -3.58 0.00
C ARG A 153 13.01 -4.78 0.73
N ILE A 154 13.44 -4.97 1.97
CA ILE A 154 12.87 -5.98 2.87
C ILE A 154 11.71 -5.33 3.63
N ILE A 155 10.48 -5.75 3.30
CA ILE A 155 9.26 -5.22 3.91
C ILE A 155 8.21 -6.32 4.04
N ASP A 156 7.63 -6.45 5.22
CA ASP A 156 6.46 -7.29 5.47
C ASP A 156 5.20 -6.50 5.10
N ILE A 157 4.37 -7.05 4.21
CA ILE A 157 3.21 -6.35 3.66
C ILE A 157 1.94 -7.20 3.80
N GLU A 158 0.95 -6.63 4.48
CA GLU A 158 -0.40 -7.15 4.48
C GLU A 158 -1.25 -6.44 3.42
N ILE A 159 -1.82 -7.21 2.49
CA ILE A 159 -2.43 -6.69 1.26
C ILE A 159 -3.96 -6.73 1.29
N PRO A 160 -4.66 -5.96 0.44
CA PRO A 160 -6.10 -6.08 0.29
C PRO A 160 -6.52 -7.49 -0.16
N PHE A 161 -7.56 -8.05 0.47
CA PHE A 161 -8.11 -9.38 0.13
C PHE A 161 -8.41 -9.58 -1.37
N ARG A 162 -8.78 -8.51 -2.09
CA ARG A 162 -9.01 -8.57 -3.54
C ARG A 162 -7.72 -8.88 -4.33
N CYS A 163 -6.59 -8.32 -3.89
CA CYS A 163 -5.27 -8.58 -4.48
C CYS A 163 -4.81 -10.00 -4.16
N GLU A 164 -4.94 -10.45 -2.90
CA GLU A 164 -4.65 -11.83 -2.49
C GLU A 164 -5.45 -12.83 -3.34
N LYS A 165 -6.77 -12.65 -3.40
CA LYS A 165 -7.66 -13.49 -4.21
C LYS A 165 -7.29 -13.46 -5.70
N TYR A 166 -6.84 -12.33 -6.23
CA TYR A 166 -6.38 -12.25 -7.62
C TYR A 166 -5.14 -13.13 -7.83
N ILE A 167 -4.16 -13.05 -6.94
CA ILE A 167 -2.91 -13.82 -6.99
C ILE A 167 -3.16 -15.33 -6.82
N ASP A 168 -4.04 -15.73 -5.90
CA ASP A 168 -4.44 -17.13 -5.74
C ASP A 168 -5.07 -17.73 -7.01
N ASN A 169 -5.64 -16.86 -7.85
CA ASN A 169 -6.34 -17.25 -9.07
C ASN A 169 -5.57 -16.88 -10.35
N LEU A 170 -4.24 -16.68 -10.30
CA LEU A 170 -3.43 -16.42 -11.52
C LEU A 170 -3.61 -17.50 -12.59
N HIS A 171 -3.77 -18.76 -12.18
CA HIS A 171 -4.04 -19.90 -13.06
C HIS A 171 -5.37 -19.80 -13.84
N LYS A 172 -6.22 -18.81 -13.55
CA LYS A 172 -7.44 -18.48 -14.31
C LYS A 172 -7.28 -17.23 -15.17
N GLN A 173 -6.20 -16.47 -14.98
CA GLN A 173 -5.98 -15.21 -15.69
C GLN A 173 -5.31 -15.44 -17.05
N TYR A 174 -4.38 -16.39 -17.10
CA TYR A 174 -3.56 -16.75 -18.26
C TYR A 174 -2.75 -18.03 -17.95
N LEU A 175 -2.11 -18.62 -18.96
CA LEU A 175 -1.09 -19.67 -18.76
C LEU A 175 0.09 -19.14 -17.93
N VAL A 176 0.20 -19.61 -16.68
CA VAL A 176 1.17 -19.11 -15.69
C VAL A 176 2.58 -19.54 -16.03
N ASP A 177 2.81 -20.78 -16.45
CA ASP A 177 4.15 -21.30 -16.76
C ASP A 177 4.23 -21.80 -18.22
N PRO A 178 4.34 -20.88 -19.20
CA PRO A 178 4.50 -21.25 -20.60
C PRO A 178 5.79 -22.04 -20.81
N THR A 179 5.71 -23.12 -21.59
CA THR A 179 6.87 -23.91 -22.02
C THR A 179 7.19 -23.61 -23.47
N VAL A 180 8.44 -23.86 -23.89
CA VAL A 180 8.85 -23.70 -25.28
C VAL A 180 7.90 -24.47 -26.22
N PRO A 181 7.46 -23.89 -27.35
CA PRO A 181 7.98 -22.68 -28.01
C PRO A 181 7.28 -21.36 -27.62
N LEU A 182 6.53 -21.30 -26.53
CA LEU A 182 5.90 -20.08 -26.05
C LEU A 182 6.94 -19.13 -25.45
N ILE A 183 6.70 -17.82 -25.57
CA ILE A 183 7.59 -16.79 -25.02
C ILE A 183 7.05 -16.24 -23.71
N THR A 184 7.95 -15.77 -22.86
CA THR A 184 7.61 -15.08 -21.61
C THR A 184 8.10 -13.64 -21.57
N ASP A 185 9.07 -13.27 -22.42
CA ASP A 185 9.61 -11.92 -22.52
C ASP A 185 8.75 -11.05 -23.46
N PRO A 186 8.10 -9.99 -22.95
CA PRO A 186 7.29 -9.08 -23.77
C PRO A 186 8.08 -8.41 -24.90
N SER A 187 9.39 -8.23 -24.76
CA SER A 187 10.25 -7.57 -25.74
C SER A 187 10.40 -8.38 -27.05
N ALA A 188 10.18 -9.70 -26.98
CA ALA A 188 10.27 -10.60 -28.12
C ALA A 188 9.02 -10.60 -29.01
N CYS A 189 7.88 -10.06 -28.54
CA CYS A 189 6.61 -10.06 -29.27
C CYS A 189 6.71 -9.53 -30.72
N PRO A 190 7.40 -8.40 -31.01
CA PRO A 190 7.49 -7.87 -32.38
C PRO A 190 8.27 -8.76 -33.35
N LEU A 191 9.14 -9.63 -32.82
CA LEU A 191 10.00 -10.54 -33.59
C LEU A 191 9.29 -11.83 -34.03
N LEU A 192 8.14 -12.14 -33.43
CA LEU A 192 7.40 -13.37 -33.72
C LEU A 192 6.72 -13.36 -35.10
N SER A 193 6.58 -14.53 -35.71
CA SER A 193 5.71 -14.71 -36.87
C SER A 193 4.23 -14.61 -36.46
N ASN A 194 3.32 -14.38 -37.42
CA ASN A 194 1.88 -14.33 -37.11
C ASN A 194 1.38 -15.65 -36.50
N ALA A 195 1.86 -16.80 -37.01
CA ALA A 195 1.53 -18.10 -36.45
C ALA A 195 2.04 -18.29 -35.01
N ALA A 196 3.22 -17.75 -34.68
CA ALA A 196 3.75 -17.80 -33.33
C ALA A 196 2.99 -16.87 -32.38
N LEU A 197 2.57 -15.68 -32.83
CA LEU A 197 1.71 -14.77 -32.07
C LEU A 197 0.38 -15.43 -31.72
N MET A 198 -0.30 -16.01 -32.72
CA MET A 198 -1.55 -16.74 -32.52
C MET A 198 -1.38 -17.88 -31.53
N ARG A 199 -0.36 -18.73 -31.71
CA ARG A 199 -0.08 -19.85 -30.80
C ARG A 199 0.12 -19.41 -29.35
N ASN A 200 0.84 -18.30 -29.12
CA ASN A 200 1.02 -17.76 -27.78
C ASN A 200 -0.30 -17.29 -27.18
N LEU A 201 -1.07 -16.50 -27.93
CA LEU A 201 -2.35 -16.00 -27.45
C LEU A 201 -3.39 -17.12 -27.24
N GLU A 202 -3.43 -18.13 -28.13
CA GLU A 202 -4.28 -19.33 -28.00
C GLU A 202 -3.97 -20.08 -26.70
N ALA A 203 -2.68 -20.33 -26.42
CA ALA A 203 -2.29 -21.01 -25.18
C ALA A 203 -2.73 -20.27 -23.91
N HIS A 204 -2.73 -18.93 -23.93
CA HIS A 204 -3.30 -18.15 -22.82
C HIS A 204 -4.84 -18.13 -22.85
N ALA A 205 -5.46 -18.13 -24.03
CA ALA A 205 -6.91 -18.14 -24.22
C ALA A 205 -7.57 -19.45 -23.77
N ASP A 206 -6.85 -20.58 -23.90
CA ASP A 206 -7.26 -21.88 -23.35
C ASP A 206 -7.48 -21.82 -21.83
N ILE A 207 -6.76 -20.92 -21.14
CA ILE A 207 -6.93 -20.66 -19.70
C ILE A 207 -7.99 -19.59 -19.44
N ASN A 208 -7.97 -18.51 -20.24
CA ASN A 208 -8.89 -17.39 -20.09
C ASN A 208 -9.53 -17.02 -21.45
N PRO A 209 -10.77 -17.49 -21.70
CA PRO A 209 -11.46 -17.28 -22.97
C PRO A 209 -11.73 -15.81 -23.36
N SER A 210 -11.54 -14.86 -22.43
CA SER A 210 -11.62 -13.43 -22.76
C SER A 210 -10.42 -12.93 -23.57
N ILE A 211 -9.33 -13.70 -23.63
CA ILE A 211 -8.14 -13.39 -24.43
C ILE A 211 -8.43 -13.74 -25.88
N VAL A 212 -8.46 -12.74 -26.75
CA VAL A 212 -8.65 -12.92 -28.18
C VAL A 212 -7.32 -13.28 -28.84
N ALA A 213 -7.25 -14.44 -29.49
CA ALA A 213 -6.02 -14.90 -30.15
C ALA A 213 -5.82 -14.41 -31.59
N THR A 214 -6.86 -13.88 -32.21
CA THR A 214 -6.86 -13.42 -33.60
C THR A 214 -6.80 -11.89 -33.69
N GLY A 215 -6.65 -11.39 -34.91
CA GLY A 215 -6.59 -9.96 -35.23
C GLY A 215 -5.49 -9.62 -36.22
N THR A 216 -5.27 -8.33 -36.45
CA THR A 216 -4.10 -7.87 -37.19
C THR A 216 -2.82 -8.18 -36.44
N ARG A 217 -1.68 -8.21 -37.16
CA ARG A 217 -0.36 -8.44 -36.55
C ARG A 217 -0.07 -7.45 -35.42
N LEU A 218 -0.36 -6.17 -35.61
CA LEU A 218 -0.11 -5.12 -34.61
C LEU A 218 -0.96 -5.32 -33.35
N GLU A 219 -2.25 -5.65 -33.50
CA GLU A 219 -3.13 -5.93 -32.36
C GLU A 219 -2.68 -7.15 -31.56
N MET A 220 -2.25 -8.22 -32.24
CA MET A 220 -1.75 -9.42 -31.56
C MET A 220 -0.44 -9.16 -30.80
N ILE A 221 0.49 -8.38 -31.38
CA ILE A 221 1.74 -7.97 -30.72
C ILE A 221 1.41 -7.18 -29.44
N GLU A 222 0.58 -6.16 -29.56
CA GLU A 222 0.23 -5.29 -28.44
C GLU A 222 -0.48 -6.05 -27.32
N ARG A 223 -1.39 -6.95 -27.68
CA ARG A 223 -2.12 -7.79 -26.73
C ARG A 223 -1.20 -8.77 -26.00
N LEU A 224 -0.36 -9.48 -26.74
CA LEU A 224 0.58 -10.45 -26.14
C LEU A 224 1.59 -9.72 -25.25
N LYS A 225 2.12 -8.58 -25.70
CA LYS A 225 3.04 -7.75 -24.92
C LYS A 225 2.41 -7.33 -23.59
N LYS A 226 1.22 -6.72 -23.61
CA LYS A 226 0.49 -6.33 -22.38
C LYS A 226 0.20 -7.51 -21.46
N LEU A 227 -0.15 -8.66 -22.02
CA LEU A 227 -0.40 -9.88 -21.25
C LEU A 227 0.87 -10.34 -20.53
N LEU A 228 2.00 -10.41 -21.25
CA LEU A 228 3.28 -10.86 -20.69
C LEU A 228 3.84 -9.86 -19.67
N GLU A 229 3.68 -8.55 -19.91
CA GLU A 229 4.03 -7.50 -18.95
C GLU A 229 3.21 -7.64 -17.66
N ARG A 230 1.88 -7.78 -17.79
CA ARG A 230 1.00 -8.02 -16.65
C ARG A 230 1.40 -9.29 -15.89
N ARG A 231 1.65 -10.38 -16.61
CA ARG A 231 2.11 -11.65 -16.04
C ARG A 231 3.41 -11.48 -15.27
N HIS A 232 4.40 -10.79 -15.84
CA HIS A 232 5.67 -10.55 -15.18
C HIS A 232 5.47 -9.80 -13.84
N MET A 233 4.67 -8.73 -13.85
CA MET A 233 4.38 -7.93 -12.66
C MET A 233 3.57 -8.71 -11.60
N ASP A 234 2.64 -9.57 -12.03
CA ASP A 234 1.90 -10.46 -11.13
C ASP A 234 2.81 -11.46 -10.43
N LEU A 235 3.82 -11.98 -11.13
CA LEU A 235 4.77 -12.92 -10.57
C LEU A 235 5.71 -12.24 -9.56
N VAL A 236 6.10 -10.98 -9.80
CA VAL A 236 6.83 -10.15 -8.81
C VAL A 236 5.98 -9.93 -7.56
N VAL A 237 4.69 -9.66 -7.72
CA VAL A 237 3.77 -9.56 -6.58
C VAL A 237 3.69 -10.90 -5.83
N ARG A 238 3.54 -12.02 -6.54
CA ARG A 238 3.45 -13.35 -5.94
C ARG A 238 4.71 -13.71 -5.15
N SER A 239 5.91 -13.48 -5.70
CA SER A 239 7.17 -13.76 -5.00
C SER A 239 7.29 -12.94 -3.72
N MET A 240 6.90 -11.66 -3.77
CA MET A 240 6.92 -10.75 -2.62
C MET A 240 6.01 -11.22 -1.48
N ILE A 241 4.83 -11.76 -1.78
CA ILE A 241 3.88 -12.23 -0.74
C ILE A 241 4.25 -13.63 -0.24
N CYS A 242 4.71 -14.52 -1.11
CA CYS A 242 4.97 -15.92 -0.79
C CYS A 242 6.38 -16.18 -0.22
N GLY A 243 7.28 -15.20 -0.26
CA GLY A 243 8.66 -15.34 0.20
C GLY A 243 9.51 -16.26 -0.66
N GLU A 244 9.22 -16.32 -1.97
CA GLU A 244 9.93 -17.12 -2.98
C GLU A 244 11.01 -16.33 -3.73
#